data_AF-A0A2U7PBW6-F1
#
_entry.id   AF-A0A2U7PBW6-F1
#
_cell.length_a   1.000
_cell.length_b   1.000
_cell.length_c   1.000
_cell.angle_alpha   90.00
_cell.angle_beta   90.00
_cell.angle_gamma   90.00
#
_symmetry.space_group_name_H-M   'P 1'
#
loop_
_entity.id
_entity.type
_entity.pdbx_description
1 polymer ?
#
loop_
_entity_poly.entity_id
_entity_poly.type
_entity_poly.pdbx_seq_one_letter_code
_entity_poly.pdbx_strand_id
1 'polypeptide(L)'
;MNGGKSKFKKKFIKELEEYFNVSSNFILEETIEGTSYTKIKPTEFASNLPTIQGFCYKIGIHRDTFYEWLKQAEDKEYTKNDKEDKKKLSDTYKKAKENQENIWLQNSLKGLYSPAFAIFLGKNVFGYKDKTETESAIEIKIENKQLLDSLIEE
;
A
#
# COMPACT_ATOMS: atom_id res chain seq x y z
N MET A 1 25.12 -15.75 10.96
CA MET A 1 24.44 -15.61 9.66
C MET A 1 25.46 -15.10 8.66
N ASN A 2 25.82 -15.92 7.65
CA ASN A 2 26.87 -15.58 6.70
C ASN A 2 26.43 -14.42 5.80
N GLY A 3 27.03 -13.24 6.00
CA GLY A 3 26.82 -12.00 5.24
C GLY A 3 27.36 -12.03 3.81
N GLY A 4 27.23 -13.15 3.11
CA GLY A 4 27.49 -13.21 1.68
C GLY A 4 26.33 -12.52 0.95
N LYS A 5 26.64 -11.50 0.13
CA LYS A 5 25.65 -10.85 -0.73
C LYS A 5 24.87 -11.92 -1.49
N SER A 6 23.60 -12.11 -1.16
CA SER A 6 22.75 -13.08 -1.85
C SER A 6 22.70 -12.70 -3.33
N LYS A 7 23.07 -13.64 -4.21
CA LYS A 7 23.05 -13.40 -5.65
C LYS A 7 21.60 -13.39 -6.13
N PHE A 8 21.27 -12.43 -6.98
CA PHE A 8 19.97 -12.38 -7.64
C PHE A 8 19.73 -13.67 -8.44
N LYS A 9 18.51 -14.20 -8.38
CA LYS A 9 18.07 -15.38 -9.14
C LYS A 9 16.78 -15.04 -9.88
N LYS A 10 16.73 -15.35 -11.18
CA LYS A 10 15.56 -15.08 -12.04
C LYS A 10 14.24 -15.65 -11.51
N LYS A 11 14.31 -16.79 -10.79
CA LYS A 11 13.13 -17.40 -10.15
C LYS A 11 12.40 -16.47 -9.17
N PHE A 12 13.10 -15.50 -8.57
CA PHE A 12 12.50 -14.55 -7.64
C PHE A 12 11.45 -13.65 -8.28
N ILE A 13 11.50 -13.44 -9.61
CA ILE A 13 10.48 -12.67 -10.33
C ILE A 13 9.12 -13.40 -10.24
N LYS A 14 9.11 -14.69 -10.59
CA LYS A 14 7.91 -15.52 -10.55
C LYS A 14 7.45 -15.74 -9.10
N GLU A 15 8.37 -16.00 -8.18
CA GLU A 15 8.04 -16.16 -6.75
C GLU A 15 7.43 -14.87 -6.15
N LEU A 16 7.85 -13.69 -6.60
CA LEU A 16 7.28 -12.41 -6.18
C LEU A 16 5.85 -12.24 -6.69
N GLU A 17 5.64 -12.52 -7.98
CA GLU A 17 4.31 -12.46 -8.61
C GLU A 17 3.33 -13.41 -7.90
N GLU A 18 3.70 -14.67 -7.72
CA GLU A 18 2.88 -15.66 -7.01
C GLU A 18 2.60 -15.28 -5.56
N TYR A 19 3.58 -14.68 -4.86
CA TYR A 19 3.42 -14.30 -3.46
C TYR A 19 2.45 -13.12 -3.28
N PHE A 20 2.43 -12.17 -4.21
CA PHE A 20 1.51 -11.03 -4.16
C PHE A 20 0.17 -11.32 -4.85
N ASN A 21 0.07 -12.37 -5.66
CA ASN A 21 -1.17 -12.79 -6.31
C ASN A 21 -2.07 -13.58 -5.34
N VAL A 22 -2.61 -12.88 -4.35
CA VAL A 22 -3.58 -13.41 -3.38
C VAL A 22 -4.91 -12.68 -3.53
N SER A 23 -6.02 -13.39 -3.27
CA SER A 23 -7.34 -12.75 -3.19
C SER A 23 -7.40 -11.78 -2.03
N SER A 24 -8.25 -10.76 -2.12
CA SER A 24 -8.44 -9.80 -1.04
C SER A 24 -8.97 -10.44 0.24
N ASN A 25 -9.89 -11.39 0.10
CA ASN A 25 -10.53 -12.06 1.22
C ASN A 25 -10.99 -13.48 0.88
N PHE A 26 -11.53 -14.14 1.89
CA PHE A 26 -12.10 -15.48 1.82
C PHE A 26 -13.30 -15.59 2.75
N ILE A 27 -14.15 -16.58 2.50
CA ILE A 27 -15.32 -16.90 3.32
C ILE A 27 -15.00 -18.17 4.10
N LEU A 28 -15.26 -18.15 5.40
CA LEU A 28 -15.24 -19.33 6.27
C LEU A 28 -16.67 -19.63 6.70
N GLU A 29 -17.11 -20.86 6.46
CA GLU A 29 -18.41 -21.33 6.95
C GLU A 29 -18.25 -21.91 8.35
N GLU A 30 -18.88 -21.26 9.33
CA GLU A 30 -18.91 -21.74 10.70
C GLU A 30 -20.21 -22.51 10.94
N THR A 31 -20.08 -23.78 11.33
CA THR A 31 -21.21 -24.60 11.75
C THR A 31 -21.48 -24.36 13.23
N ILE A 32 -22.65 -23.84 13.53
CA ILE A 32 -23.13 -23.62 14.89
C ILE A 32 -24.16 -24.72 15.19
N GLU A 33 -23.78 -25.65 16.06
CA GLU A 33 -24.66 -26.72 16.53
C GLU A 33 -25.29 -26.32 17.86
N GLY A 34 -26.62 -26.28 17.88
CA GLY A 34 -27.43 -26.18 19.09
C GLY A 34 -28.14 -27.51 19.36
N THR A 35 -28.74 -27.63 20.54
CA THR A 35 -29.37 -28.88 21.00
C THR A 35 -30.47 -29.43 20.07
N SER A 36 -31.07 -28.59 19.23
CA SER A 36 -32.15 -28.96 18.30
C SER A 36 -31.96 -28.45 16.87
N TYR A 37 -30.84 -27.79 16.55
CA TYR A 37 -30.61 -27.24 15.23
C TYR A 37 -29.12 -27.16 14.88
N THR A 38 -28.83 -27.21 13.58
CA THR A 38 -27.53 -26.87 13.00
C THR A 38 -27.71 -25.66 12.09
N LYS A 39 -26.88 -24.63 12.28
CA LYS A 39 -26.89 -23.42 11.45
C LYS A 39 -25.50 -23.20 10.85
N ILE A 40 -25.43 -23.05 9.54
CA ILE A 40 -24.22 -22.62 8.84
C ILE A 40 -24.25 -21.09 8.74
N LYS A 41 -23.19 -20.43 9.23
CA LYS A 41 -23.01 -18.99 9.10
C LYS A 41 -21.75 -18.71 8.27
N PRO A 42 -21.87 -18.15 7.06
CA PRO A 42 -20.72 -17.68 6.32
C PRO A 42 -20.20 -16.37 6.96
N THR A 43 -18.94 -16.37 7.35
CA THR A 43 -18.23 -15.19 7.85
C THR A 43 -17.09 -14.84 6.89
N GLU A 44 -17.02 -13.59 6.44
CA GLU A 44 -15.99 -13.11 5.53
C GLU A 44 -14.78 -12.59 6.32
N PHE A 45 -13.57 -12.97 5.89
CA PHE A 45 -12.31 -12.59 6.54
C PHE A 45 -11.33 -12.01 5.53
N ALA A 46 -10.61 -10.96 5.93
CA ALA A 46 -9.54 -10.42 5.10
C ALA A 46 -8.39 -11.43 4.95
N SER A 47 -7.88 -11.57 3.73
CA SER A 47 -6.63 -12.28 3.49
C SER A 47 -5.46 -11.53 4.12
N ASN A 48 -4.40 -12.26 4.47
CA ASN A 48 -3.15 -11.64 4.90
C ASN A 48 -2.61 -10.73 3.79
N LEU A 49 -2.38 -9.47 4.11
CA LEU A 49 -1.79 -8.52 3.18
C LEU A 49 -0.35 -8.95 2.84
N PRO A 50 -0.03 -9.23 1.56
CA PRO A 50 1.32 -9.62 1.18
C PRO A 50 2.29 -8.45 1.40
N THR A 51 3.48 -8.70 1.94
CA THR A 51 4.48 -7.65 2.21
C THR A 51 5.86 -8.01 1.67
N ILE A 52 6.66 -7.01 1.32
CA ILE A 52 8.05 -7.23 0.91
C ILE A 52 8.90 -7.82 2.03
N GLN A 53 8.61 -7.47 3.29
CA GLN A 53 9.25 -8.11 4.43
C GLN A 53 9.00 -9.62 4.45
N GLY A 54 7.73 -10.04 4.34
CA GLY A 54 7.36 -11.44 4.32
C GLY A 54 7.96 -12.19 3.12
N PHE A 55 7.95 -11.56 1.95
CA PHE A 55 8.59 -12.11 0.75
C PHE A 55 10.10 -12.32 0.93
N CYS A 56 10.82 -11.29 1.40
CA CYS A 56 12.27 -11.36 1.60
C CYS A 56 12.64 -12.44 2.63
N TYR A 57 11.87 -12.54 3.71
CA TYR A 57 12.02 -13.61 4.69
C TYR A 57 11.82 -15.00 4.07
N LYS A 58 10.76 -15.18 3.27
CA LYS A 58 10.46 -16.44 2.56
C LYS A 58 11.60 -16.90 1.65
N ILE A 59 12.23 -15.98 0.92
CA ILE A 59 13.32 -16.31 -0.01
C ILE A 59 14.72 -16.26 0.62
N GLY A 60 14.81 -15.96 1.92
CA GLY A 60 16.04 -15.96 2.69
C GLY A 60 16.99 -14.79 2.40
N ILE A 61 16.46 -13.60 2.13
CA ILE A 61 17.26 -12.38 1.91
C ILE A 61 16.86 -11.24 2.86
N HIS A 62 17.77 -10.28 3.07
CA HIS A 62 17.42 -9.04 3.73
C HIS A 62 16.66 -8.10 2.79
N ARG A 63 15.75 -7.27 3.32
CA ARG A 63 14.99 -6.28 2.52
C ARG A 63 15.90 -5.32 1.79
N ASP A 64 17.01 -4.91 2.40
CA ASP A 64 17.96 -4.01 1.77
C ASP A 64 18.56 -4.59 0.49
N THR A 65 18.80 -5.91 0.47
CA THR A 65 19.28 -6.60 -0.74
C THR A 65 18.24 -6.54 -1.86
N PHE A 66 16.95 -6.69 -1.53
CA PHE A 66 15.87 -6.56 -2.50
C PHE A 66 15.82 -5.12 -3.06
N TYR A 67 15.87 -4.11 -2.21
CA TYR A 67 15.87 -2.71 -2.64
C TYR A 67 17.14 -2.31 -3.40
N GLU A 68 18.29 -2.91 -3.09
CA GLU A 68 19.53 -2.74 -3.87
C GLU A 68 19.36 -3.27 -5.29
N TRP A 69 18.69 -4.42 -5.48
CA TRP A 69 18.41 -4.94 -6.82
C TRP A 69 17.47 -4.04 -7.61
N LEU A 70 16.47 -3.44 -6.95
CA LEU A 70 15.59 -2.46 -7.59
C LEU A 70 16.34 -1.20 -8.03
N LYS A 71 17.24 -0.69 -7.18
CA LYS A 71 18.11 0.46 -7.54
C LYS A 71 19.00 0.12 -8.73
N GLN A 72 19.62 -1.06 -8.73
CA GLN A 72 20.47 -1.54 -9.84
C GLN A 72 19.69 -1.73 -11.15
N ALA A 73 18.38 -1.97 -11.08
CA ALA A 73 17.52 -2.06 -12.26
C ALA A 73 17.34 -0.71 -12.97
N GLU A 74 17.28 0.38 -12.19
CA GLU A 74 17.07 1.75 -12.68
C GLU A 74 18.39 2.46 -13.00
N ASP A 75 19.50 1.98 -12.45
CA ASP A 75 20.84 2.52 -12.68
C ASP A 75 21.28 2.34 -14.14
N LYS A 76 21.59 3.46 -14.80
CA LYS A 76 22.07 3.49 -16.19
C LYS A 76 23.47 2.90 -16.33
N GLU A 77 24.32 3.08 -15.32
CA GLU A 77 25.73 2.66 -15.33
C GLU A 77 25.91 1.20 -14.93
N TYR A 78 24.88 0.57 -14.37
CA TYR A 78 24.88 -0.86 -14.10
C TYR A 78 24.90 -1.66 -15.40
N THR A 79 25.95 -2.45 -15.63
CA THR A 79 26.21 -3.17 -16.91
C THR A 79 26.28 -4.68 -16.78
N LYS A 80 25.90 -5.25 -15.62
CA LYS A 80 25.95 -6.71 -15.44
C LYS A 80 24.83 -7.41 -16.22
N ASN A 81 25.07 -8.67 -16.58
CA ASN A 81 24.16 -9.51 -17.36
C ASN A 81 22.77 -9.71 -16.73
N ASP A 82 22.63 -9.50 -15.42
CA ASP A 82 21.36 -9.62 -14.69
C ASP A 82 20.53 -8.33 -14.68
N LYS A 83 20.97 -7.25 -15.35
CA LYS A 83 20.25 -5.97 -15.41
C LYS A 83 18.82 -6.12 -15.93
N GLU A 84 18.65 -6.82 -17.04
CA GLU A 84 17.34 -7.00 -17.68
C GLU A 84 16.39 -7.81 -16.79
N ASP A 85 16.89 -8.84 -16.11
CA ASP A 85 16.07 -9.61 -15.17
C ASP A 85 15.72 -8.77 -13.91
N LYS A 86 16.61 -7.88 -13.45
CA LYS A 86 16.30 -6.94 -12.36
C LYS A 86 15.29 -5.87 -12.78
N LYS A 87 15.32 -5.44 -14.04
CA LYS A 87 14.29 -4.55 -14.60
C LYS A 87 12.92 -5.23 -14.58
N LYS A 88 12.85 -6.49 -15.02
CA LYS A 88 11.63 -7.30 -14.89
C LYS A 88 11.19 -7.48 -13.44
N LEU A 89 12.11 -7.71 -12.52
CA LEU A 89 11.79 -7.73 -11.08
C LEU A 89 11.16 -6.40 -10.62
N SER A 90 11.72 -5.26 -11.04
CA SER A 90 11.19 -3.93 -10.72
C SER A 90 9.78 -3.71 -11.26
N ASP A 91 9.53 -4.10 -12.51
CA ASP A 91 8.21 -4.01 -13.13
C ASP A 91 7.19 -4.93 -12.43
N THR A 92 7.58 -6.17 -12.11
CA THR A 92 6.74 -7.09 -11.33
C THR A 92 6.48 -6.55 -9.92
N TYR A 93 7.47 -5.91 -9.29
CA TYR A 93 7.30 -5.28 -7.98
C TYR A 93 6.29 -4.14 -8.00
N LYS A 94 6.27 -3.31 -9.05
CA LYS A 94 5.26 -2.25 -9.22
C LYS A 94 3.85 -2.84 -9.32
N LYS A 95 3.65 -3.86 -10.15
CA LYS A 95 2.36 -4.58 -10.26
C LYS A 95 1.95 -5.25 -8.95
N ALA A 96 2.91 -5.84 -8.24
CA ALA A 96 2.69 -6.44 -6.93
C ALA A 96 2.21 -5.39 -5.90
N LYS A 97 2.76 -4.17 -5.95
CA LYS A 97 2.33 -3.04 -5.13
C LYS A 97 0.93 -2.56 -5.47
N GLU A 98 0.57 -2.50 -6.75
CA GLU A 98 -0.79 -2.20 -7.20
C GLU A 98 -1.79 -3.25 -6.68
N ASN A 99 -1.47 -4.54 -6.76
CA ASN A 99 -2.36 -5.56 -6.20
C ASN A 99 -2.44 -5.50 -4.66
N GLN A 100 -1.33 -5.22 -3.99
CA GLN A 100 -1.33 -4.99 -2.54
C GLN A 100 -2.26 -3.84 -2.15
N GLU A 101 -2.26 -2.75 -2.92
CA GLU A 101 -3.17 -1.62 -2.73
C GLU A 101 -4.62 -2.01 -2.99
N ASN A 102 -4.90 -2.76 -4.05
CA ASN A 102 -6.24 -3.26 -4.34
C ASN A 102 -6.79 -4.15 -3.21
N ILE A 103 -5.98 -5.08 -2.69
CA ILE A 103 -6.36 -5.91 -1.53
C ILE A 103 -6.72 -5.03 -0.33
N TRP A 104 -5.89 -4.02 -0.05
CA TRP A 104 -6.15 -3.09 1.03
C TRP A 104 -7.44 -2.31 0.83
N LEU A 105 -7.67 -1.78 -0.36
CA LEU A 105 -8.86 -1.02 -0.69
C LEU A 105 -10.13 -1.86 -0.52
N GLN A 106 -10.16 -3.08 -1.09
CA GLN A 106 -11.32 -3.97 -1.01
C GLN A 106 -11.65 -4.35 0.44
N ASN A 107 -10.65 -4.70 1.26
CA ASN A 107 -10.89 -5.05 2.66
C ASN A 107 -11.25 -3.84 3.52
N SER A 108 -10.77 -2.64 3.16
CA SER A 108 -11.17 -1.41 3.83
C SER A 108 -12.63 -1.04 3.52
N LEU A 109 -13.05 -1.17 2.26
CA LEU A 109 -14.44 -0.93 1.83
C LEU A 109 -15.44 -1.90 2.48
N LYS A 110 -15.02 -3.16 2.67
CA LYS A 110 -15.84 -4.19 3.34
C LYS A 110 -15.83 -4.07 4.87
N GLY A 111 -15.06 -3.13 5.44
CA GLY A 111 -14.94 -2.97 6.89
C GLY A 111 -14.19 -4.12 7.58
N LEU A 112 -13.47 -4.96 6.83
CA LEU A 112 -12.69 -6.07 7.37
C LEU A 112 -11.38 -5.59 8.03
N TYR A 113 -10.93 -4.38 7.68
CA TYR A 113 -9.85 -3.69 8.39
C TYR A 113 -10.41 -2.67 9.36
N SER A 114 -9.74 -2.49 10.49
CA SER A 114 -10.06 -1.39 11.38
C SER A 114 -9.83 -0.06 10.65
N PRO A 115 -10.75 0.92 10.74
CA PRO A 115 -10.61 2.19 10.01
C PRO A 115 -9.29 2.93 10.30
N ALA A 116 -8.84 2.90 11.56
CA ALA A 116 -7.57 3.50 11.96
C ALA A 116 -6.37 2.84 11.27
N PHE A 117 -6.34 1.51 11.19
CA PHE A 117 -5.29 0.79 10.47
C PHE A 117 -5.36 1.05 8.97
N ALA A 118 -6.56 1.05 8.38
CA ALA A 118 -6.75 1.32 6.96
C ALA A 118 -6.21 2.70 6.58
N ILE A 119 -6.56 3.76 7.31
CA ILE A 119 -6.06 5.12 7.10
C ILE A 119 -4.54 5.19 7.28
N PHE A 120 -4.01 4.58 8.36
CA PHE A 120 -2.57 4.56 8.62
C PHE A 120 -1.80 3.94 7.46
N LEU A 121 -2.26 2.79 6.95
CA LEU A 121 -1.61 2.11 5.84
C LEU A 121 -1.76 2.90 4.52
N GLY A 122 -2.96 3.43 4.25
CA GLY A 122 -3.25 4.27 3.09
C GLY A 122 -2.26 5.42 2.94
N LYS A 123 -2.01 6.14 4.03
CA LYS A 123 -1.08 7.28 4.05
C LYS A 123 0.38 6.86 3.93
N ASN A 124 0.81 5.89 4.75
CA ASN A 124 2.23 5.57 4.89
C ASN A 124 2.77 4.65 3.79
N VAL A 125 1.91 3.85 3.14
CA VAL A 125 2.35 2.81 2.21
C VAL A 125 1.88 3.05 0.77
N PHE A 126 0.72 3.69 0.59
CA PHE A 126 0.14 3.97 -0.74
C PHE A 126 0.11 5.46 -1.10
N GLY A 127 0.47 6.35 -0.17
CA GLY A 127 0.63 7.78 -0.44
C GLY A 127 -0.68 8.58 -0.50
N TYR A 128 -1.77 8.03 0.02
CA TYR A 128 -3.05 8.74 0.15
C TYR A 128 -2.88 9.93 1.10
N LYS A 129 -3.59 11.03 0.82
CA LYS A 129 -3.52 12.25 1.62
C LYS A 129 -4.93 12.72 1.95
N ASP A 130 -5.10 13.24 3.15
CA ASP A 130 -6.33 13.91 3.51
C ASP A 130 -6.40 15.23 2.74
N LYS A 131 -7.55 15.51 2.14
CA LYS A 131 -7.85 16.81 1.56
C LYS A 131 -8.60 17.63 2.61
N THR A 132 -8.11 18.84 2.90
CA THR A 132 -8.78 19.80 3.76
C THR A 132 -9.13 21.03 2.94
N GLU A 133 -10.38 21.49 3.05
CA GLU A 133 -10.83 22.76 2.48
C GLU A 133 -10.89 23.79 3.62
N THR A 134 -10.27 24.95 3.41
CA THR A 134 -10.20 26.02 4.40
C THR A 134 -10.75 27.29 3.76
N GLU A 135 -11.94 27.69 4.17
CA GLU A 135 -12.50 28.99 3.82
C GLU A 135 -11.84 30.05 4.71
N SER A 136 -11.01 30.90 4.11
CA SER A 136 -10.42 32.03 4.81
C SER A 136 -11.34 33.24 4.66
N ALA A 137 -12.16 33.50 5.68
CA ALA A 137 -12.88 34.76 5.79
C ALA A 137 -11.88 35.84 6.23
N ILE A 138 -11.51 36.74 5.31
CA ILE A 138 -10.72 37.91 5.64
C ILE A 138 -11.68 38.96 6.22
N GLU A 139 -11.69 39.11 7.55
CA GLU A 139 -12.31 40.28 8.18
C GLU A 139 -11.38 41.48 8.02
N ILE A 140 -11.67 42.34 7.04
CA ILE A 140 -11.01 43.64 6.91
C ILE A 140 -11.61 44.57 7.99
N LYS A 141 -10.90 44.76 9.10
CA LYS A 141 -11.21 45.85 10.04
C LYS A 141 -10.71 47.16 9.43
N ILE A 142 -11.62 47.95 8.88
CA ILE A 142 -11.33 49.31 8.44
C ILE A 142 -11.24 50.18 9.68
N GLU A 143 -10.02 50.52 10.10
CA GLU A 143 -9.76 51.35 11.29
C GLU A 143 -10.07 52.84 11.07
N ASN A 144 -10.33 53.27 9.84
CA ASN A 144 -10.56 54.68 9.53
C ASN A 144 -11.78 54.88 8.62
N LYS A 145 -12.94 55.14 9.24
CA LYS A 145 -14.22 55.34 8.57
C LYS A 145 -14.22 56.53 7.59
N GLN A 146 -13.36 57.53 7.81
CA GLN A 146 -13.26 58.73 6.98
C GLN A 146 -12.82 58.46 5.53
N LEU A 147 -12.01 57.43 5.29
CA LEU A 147 -11.58 57.05 3.93
C LEU A 147 -12.68 56.33 3.14
N LEU A 148 -13.57 55.62 3.83
CA LEU A 148 -14.67 54.90 3.20
C LEU A 148 -15.75 55.87 2.70
N ASP A 149 -16.07 56.88 3.52
CA ASP A 149 -17.06 57.90 3.17
C ASP A 149 -16.57 58.76 1.97
N SER A 150 -15.25 59.01 1.83
CA SER A 150 -14.70 59.72 0.67
C SER A 150 -14.64 58.92 -0.64
N LEU A 151 -14.81 57.59 -0.58
CA LEU A 151 -14.79 56.70 -1.75
C LEU A 151 -16.20 56.38 -2.28
N ILE A 152 -17.25 56.72 -1.53
CA ILE A 152 -18.65 56.42 -1.85
C ILE A 152 -19.39 57.65 -2.42
N GLU A 153 -18.80 58.85 -2.34
CA GLU A 153 -19.40 60.11 -2.83
C GLU A 153 -19.00 60.52 -4.28
N GLU A 154 -18.53 59.60 -5.12
CA GLU A 154 -18.49 59.79 -6.60
C GLU A 154 -19.57 58.94 -7.30
#